data_AF-A0A855FML5-F1
#
_entry.id   AF-A0A855FML5-F1
#
_cell.length_a   1.000
_cell.length_b   1.000
_cell.length_c   1.000
_cell.angle_alpha   90.00
_cell.angle_beta   90.00
_cell.angle_gamma   90.00
#
_symmetry.space_group_name_H-M   'P 1'
#
loop_
_entity.id
_entity.type
_entity.pdbx_description
1 polymer ?
#
loop_
_entity_poly.entity_id
_entity_poly.type
_entity_poly.pdbx_seq_one_letter_code
_entity_poly.pdbx_strand_id
1 'polypeptide(L)'
;MNFQHLTPPQHDAQAYGFSGRRMQRTHRLQQSVEDEQSPECRHSDAHLIAVSREAKQNPILAFHLIADGLPHQRAIARLQVRARQLSQFTRRVMENVYPGWELLDAEDQNMAAFQHSMINGDTNGYRAGFNAALSALEKFVEPVTFDDIADSLIEKGRQGHGNAGRHQPLRR
;
A
#
# COMPACT_ATOMS: atom_id res chain seq x y z
N MET A 1 -48.57 26.97 -18.80
CA MET A 1 -48.27 25.53 -18.60
C MET A 1 -48.78 25.14 -17.22
N ASN A 2 -49.57 24.06 -17.12
CA ASN A 2 -50.30 23.64 -15.91
C ASN A 2 -49.57 22.50 -15.19
N PHE A 3 -49.36 22.64 -13.87
CA PHE A 3 -48.61 21.71 -13.01
C PHE A 3 -49.52 20.83 -12.12
N GLN A 4 -50.52 20.18 -12.72
CA GLN A 4 -51.56 19.44 -11.97
C GLN A 4 -51.29 17.94 -11.77
N HIS A 5 -50.03 17.49 -11.87
CA HIS A 5 -49.67 16.07 -11.82
C HIS A 5 -48.69 15.69 -10.70
N LEU A 6 -48.41 16.57 -9.73
CA LEU A 6 -47.44 16.34 -8.67
C LEU A 6 -48.03 16.23 -7.26
N THR A 7 -49.18 15.56 -7.12
CA THR A 7 -49.66 15.07 -5.82
C THR A 7 -50.07 13.61 -5.93
N PRO A 8 -49.40 12.68 -5.23
CA PRO A 8 -49.86 11.30 -5.16
C PRO A 8 -50.97 11.16 -4.11
N PRO A 9 -52.10 10.49 -4.41
CA PRO A 9 -52.99 10.01 -3.37
C PRO A 9 -52.44 8.71 -2.77
N GLN A 10 -52.21 8.70 -1.46
CA GLN A 10 -52.06 7.48 -0.67
C GLN A 10 -53.40 6.74 -0.62
N HIS A 11 -53.36 5.42 -0.74
CA HIS A 11 -54.33 4.58 -0.05
C HIS A 11 -53.76 3.20 0.27
N ASP A 12 -54.12 2.79 1.47
CA ASP A 12 -53.73 1.60 2.20
C ASP A 12 -54.07 0.28 1.48
N ALA A 13 -53.15 -0.68 1.55
CA ALA A 13 -53.49 -2.09 1.47
C ALA A 13 -52.54 -2.90 2.36
N GLN A 14 -53.08 -3.28 3.50
CA GLN A 14 -52.53 -4.24 4.43
C GLN A 14 -52.51 -5.65 3.81
N ALA A 15 -51.59 -6.46 4.34
CA ALA A 15 -51.57 -7.92 4.34
C ALA A 15 -51.18 -8.65 3.04
N TYR A 16 -49.93 -9.11 2.98
CA TYR A 16 -49.65 -10.54 2.83
C TYR A 16 -48.29 -10.88 3.46
N GLY A 17 -48.27 -11.93 4.28
CA GLY A 17 -47.25 -12.18 5.27
C GLY A 17 -45.91 -12.68 4.72
N PHE A 18 -44.86 -12.38 5.48
CA PHE A 18 -43.72 -13.27 5.64
C PHE A 18 -43.10 -13.06 7.02
N SER A 19 -43.24 -14.07 7.88
CA SER A 19 -42.52 -14.16 9.14
C SER A 19 -41.04 -14.41 8.87
N GLY A 20 -40.17 -13.52 9.33
CA GLY A 20 -38.73 -13.72 9.29
C GLY A 20 -38.06 -12.91 10.38
N ARG A 21 -37.83 -13.55 11.52
CA ARG A 21 -36.99 -13.02 12.61
C ARG A 21 -35.64 -12.53 12.05
N ARG A 22 -35.05 -11.57 12.78
CA ARG A 22 -33.60 -11.31 12.94
C ARG A 22 -33.01 -10.20 12.06
N MET A 23 -33.07 -8.97 12.56
CA MET A 23 -31.94 -8.03 12.45
C MET A 23 -31.72 -7.32 13.78
N GLN A 24 -31.04 -8.02 14.70
CA GLN A 24 -30.23 -7.38 15.72
C GLN A 24 -28.80 -7.89 15.52
N ARG A 25 -27.99 -7.17 14.74
CA ARG A 25 -26.52 -7.22 14.87
C ARG A 25 -25.81 -6.06 14.16
N THR A 26 -26.28 -4.83 14.32
CA THR A 26 -25.50 -3.64 13.97
C THR A 26 -24.72 -3.12 15.18
N HIS A 27 -23.90 -3.98 15.78
CA HIS A 27 -22.89 -3.59 16.78
C HIS A 27 -21.77 -4.64 16.81
N ARG A 28 -21.08 -4.85 15.69
CA ARG A 28 -19.75 -5.50 15.70
C ARG A 28 -18.95 -5.32 14.40
N LEU A 29 -18.87 -4.08 13.90
CA LEU A 29 -17.87 -3.71 12.86
C LEU A 29 -16.83 -2.74 13.42
N GLN A 30 -16.44 -2.95 14.68
CA GLN A 30 -15.32 -2.24 15.32
C GLN A 30 -14.31 -3.19 15.99
N GLN A 31 -14.44 -4.51 15.82
CA GLN A 31 -13.53 -5.47 16.43
C GLN A 31 -13.33 -6.67 15.52
N SER A 32 -12.34 -6.55 14.64
CA SER A 32 -11.41 -7.61 14.24
C SER A 32 -10.70 -7.14 12.97
N VAL A 33 -9.88 -6.09 13.10
CA VAL A 33 -8.54 -6.24 12.51
C VAL A 33 -7.89 -7.24 13.46
N GLU A 34 -8.14 -8.53 13.21
CA GLU A 34 -7.25 -9.54 13.72
C GLU A 34 -5.92 -9.16 13.10
N ASP A 35 -5.08 -8.56 13.93
CA ASP A 35 -3.64 -8.69 13.81
C ASP A 35 -3.39 -10.16 13.48
N GLU A 36 -3.27 -10.49 12.20
CA GLU A 36 -2.33 -11.52 11.78
C GLU A 36 -0.99 -11.02 12.29
N GLN A 37 -0.74 -11.28 13.58
CA GLN A 37 0.55 -11.25 14.22
C GLN A 37 1.39 -12.23 13.41
N SER A 38 2.00 -11.68 12.36
CA SER A 38 3.25 -12.19 11.84
C SER A 38 4.13 -12.48 13.05
N PRO A 39 4.83 -13.64 13.05
CA PRO A 39 5.62 -14.09 14.19
C PRO A 39 6.43 -12.91 14.70
N GLU A 40 6.32 -12.60 16.01
CA GLU A 40 6.91 -11.42 16.67
C GLU A 40 8.14 -10.96 15.91
N CYS A 41 7.96 -9.98 15.02
CA CYS A 41 9.04 -9.63 14.14
C CYS A 41 10.10 -8.97 15.01
N ARG A 42 11.23 -9.67 15.17
CA ARG A 42 12.28 -9.28 16.12
C ARG A 42 13.02 -8.01 15.69
N HIS A 43 12.78 -7.58 14.45
CA HIS A 43 13.36 -6.38 13.88
C HIS A 43 12.58 -5.12 14.23
N SER A 44 13.28 -3.99 14.28
CA SER A 44 12.64 -2.71 14.45
C SER A 44 11.67 -2.38 13.32
N ASP A 45 10.68 -1.53 13.62
CA ASP A 45 9.78 -0.97 12.62
C ASP A 45 10.54 -0.35 11.43
N ALA A 46 11.69 0.29 11.71
CA ALA A 46 12.52 0.91 10.70
C ALA A 46 13.09 -0.12 9.70
N HIS A 47 13.58 -1.26 10.19
CA HIS A 47 14.02 -2.37 9.34
C HIS A 47 12.86 -2.89 8.49
N LEU A 48 11.70 -3.15 9.13
CA LEU A 48 10.52 -3.68 8.44
C LEU A 48 10.04 -2.76 7.32
N ILE A 49 10.04 -1.45 7.55
CA ILE A 49 9.72 -0.47 6.51
C ILE A 49 10.80 -0.51 5.42
N ALA A 50 12.08 -0.46 5.77
CA ALA A 50 13.18 -0.37 4.81
C ALA A 50 13.26 -1.57 3.85
N VAL A 51 12.96 -2.80 4.33
CA VAL A 51 13.00 -4.00 3.48
C VAL A 51 11.75 -4.20 2.63
N SER A 52 10.65 -3.51 2.97
CA SER A 52 9.36 -3.62 2.28
C SER A 52 9.44 -3.25 0.79
N ARG A 53 8.58 -3.87 -0.02
CA ARG A 53 8.52 -3.59 -1.46
C ARG A 53 8.04 -2.15 -1.72
N GLU A 54 7.09 -1.70 -0.91
CA GLU A 54 6.48 -0.38 -0.98
C GLU A 54 7.49 0.72 -0.72
N ALA A 55 8.37 0.53 0.28
CA ALA A 55 9.45 1.49 0.53
C ALA A 55 10.44 1.56 -0.62
N LYS A 56 10.77 0.43 -1.27
CA LYS A 56 11.64 0.42 -2.46
C LYS A 56 11.00 1.14 -3.64
N GLN A 57 9.67 1.16 -3.74
CA GLN A 57 8.95 1.89 -4.79
C GLN A 57 8.82 3.39 -4.49
N ASN A 58 8.83 3.78 -3.21
CA ASN A 58 8.70 5.16 -2.74
C ASN A 58 9.71 5.48 -1.61
N PRO A 59 11.02 5.50 -1.92
CA PRO A 59 12.07 5.50 -0.90
C PRO A 59 12.18 6.82 -0.14
N ILE A 60 11.86 7.94 -0.80
CA ILE A 60 11.87 9.27 -0.18
C ILE A 60 10.78 9.35 0.89
N LEU A 61 9.55 8.92 0.57
CA LEU A 61 8.46 8.89 1.55
C LEU A 61 8.77 7.91 2.68
N ALA A 62 9.27 6.72 2.37
CA ALA A 62 9.63 5.73 3.38
C ALA A 62 10.68 6.26 4.36
N PHE A 63 11.71 6.95 3.86
CA PHE A 63 12.73 7.57 4.70
C PHE A 63 12.12 8.58 5.69
N HIS A 64 11.19 9.41 5.23
CA HIS A 64 10.48 10.34 6.12
C HIS A 64 9.59 9.63 7.15
N LEU A 65 8.89 8.57 6.75
CA LEU A 65 8.03 7.81 7.68
C LEU A 65 8.84 7.12 8.79
N ILE A 66 10.06 6.66 8.48
CA ILE A 66 11.00 6.12 9.47
C ILE A 66 11.49 7.24 10.39
N ALA A 67 11.87 8.39 9.84
CA ALA A 67 12.32 9.54 10.63
C ALA A 67 11.22 10.08 11.57
N ASP A 68 9.97 10.03 11.13
CA ASP A 68 8.78 10.39 11.92
C ASP A 68 8.42 9.35 13.00
N GLY A 69 9.09 8.18 13.01
CA GLY A 69 8.86 7.11 13.99
C GLY A 69 7.50 6.42 13.85
N LEU A 70 6.95 6.31 12.63
CA LEU A 70 5.68 5.61 12.45
C LEU A 70 5.84 4.09 12.59
N PRO A 71 4.87 3.40 13.24
CA PRO A 71 4.82 1.94 13.23
C PRO A 71 4.75 1.38 11.81
N HIS A 72 5.43 0.26 11.55
CA HIS A 72 5.61 -0.27 10.19
C HIS A 72 4.28 -0.51 9.45
N GLN A 73 3.28 -1.06 10.13
CA GLN A 73 1.96 -1.33 9.54
C GLN A 73 1.31 -0.06 8.98
N ARG A 74 1.39 1.05 9.73
CA ARG A 74 0.84 2.34 9.31
C ARG A 74 1.67 2.97 8.20
N ALA A 75 2.99 2.81 8.25
CA ALA A 75 3.89 3.32 7.23
C ALA A 75 3.65 2.60 5.88
N ILE A 76 3.56 1.27 5.88
CA ILE A 76 3.28 0.46 4.68
C ILE A 76 1.92 0.85 4.09
N ALA A 77 0.86 0.94 4.91
CA ALA A 77 -0.45 1.35 4.43
C ALA A 77 -0.44 2.74 3.75
N ARG A 78 0.38 3.69 4.25
CA ARG A 78 0.56 4.99 3.60
C ARG A 78 1.35 4.90 2.30
N LEU A 79 2.39 4.06 2.25
CA LEU A 79 3.20 3.87 1.07
C LEU A 79 2.43 3.21 -0.09
N GLN A 80 1.45 2.34 0.21
CA GLN A 80 0.61 1.69 -0.79
C GLN A 80 -0.33 2.64 -1.52
N VAL A 81 -0.82 3.68 -0.83
CA VAL A 81 -1.84 4.59 -1.36
C VAL A 81 -1.23 5.83 -2.00
N ARG A 82 -0.03 6.25 -1.57
CA ARG A 82 0.56 7.52 -1.99
C ARG A 82 1.40 7.39 -3.25
N ALA A 83 1.23 8.36 -4.14
CA ALA A 83 2.13 8.63 -5.25
C ALA A 83 3.60 8.72 -4.79
N ARG A 84 4.51 8.35 -5.70
CA ARG A 84 5.95 8.43 -5.40
C ARG A 84 6.34 9.88 -5.06
N GLN A 85 7.00 10.05 -3.92
CA GLN A 85 7.40 11.38 -3.48
C GLN A 85 8.64 11.85 -4.24
N LEU A 86 8.62 13.10 -4.68
CA LEU A 86 9.77 13.77 -5.30
C LEU A 86 10.70 14.37 -4.24
N SER A 87 11.98 14.47 -4.56
CA SER A 87 12.92 15.23 -3.74
C SER A 87 12.59 16.72 -3.82
N GLN A 88 12.94 17.49 -2.78
CA GLN A 88 12.76 18.96 -2.81
C GLN A 88 13.55 19.61 -3.95
N PHE A 89 14.74 19.08 -4.26
CA PHE A 89 15.55 19.54 -5.38
C PHE A 89 14.81 19.34 -6.70
N THR A 90 14.33 18.13 -6.96
CA THR A 90 13.57 17.81 -8.18
C THR A 90 12.34 18.67 -8.32
N ARG A 91 11.59 18.86 -7.23
CA ARG A 91 10.41 19.74 -7.25
C ARG A 91 10.78 21.17 -7.65
N ARG A 92 11.80 21.76 -7.02
CA ARG A 92 12.27 23.12 -7.34
C ARG A 92 12.75 23.26 -8.78
N VAL A 93 13.44 22.26 -9.32
CA VAL A 93 13.88 22.30 -10.72
C VAL A 93 12.66 22.25 -11.65
N MET A 94 11.74 21.33 -11.40
CA MET A 94 10.55 21.16 -12.24
C MET A 94 9.60 22.37 -12.18
N GLU A 95 9.45 23.01 -11.01
CA GLU A 95 8.71 24.28 -10.85
C GLU A 95 9.20 25.38 -11.80
N ASN A 96 10.48 25.39 -12.15
CA ASN A 96 11.07 26.39 -13.05
C ASN A 96 11.04 26.00 -14.53
N VAL A 97 10.99 24.69 -14.83
CA VAL A 97 11.19 24.17 -16.19
C VAL A 97 9.88 23.70 -16.82
N TYR A 98 8.89 23.29 -16.03
CA TYR A 98 7.64 22.73 -16.51
C TYR A 98 6.49 23.73 -16.33
N PRO A 99 5.95 24.31 -17.42
CA PRO A 99 4.82 25.22 -17.33
C PRO A 99 3.57 24.54 -16.75
N GLY A 100 2.91 25.19 -15.79
CA GLY A 100 1.71 24.65 -15.13
C GLY A 100 2.00 23.50 -14.16
N TRP A 101 3.24 23.37 -13.68
CA TRP A 101 3.66 22.37 -12.71
C TRP A 101 2.77 22.31 -11.45
N GLU A 102 2.34 23.46 -10.98
CA GLU A 102 1.47 23.65 -9.81
C GLU A 102 0.04 23.14 -10.01
N LEU A 103 -0.38 22.94 -11.26
CA LEU A 103 -1.71 22.44 -11.62
C LEU A 103 -1.74 20.90 -11.70
N LEU A 104 -0.58 20.26 -11.77
CA LEU A 104 -0.46 18.80 -11.82
C LEU A 104 -0.68 18.20 -10.43
N ASP A 105 -1.32 17.04 -10.39
CA ASP A 105 -1.39 16.24 -9.16
C ASP A 105 -0.04 15.58 -8.85
N ALA A 106 0.06 14.91 -7.70
CA ALA A 106 1.33 14.31 -7.27
C ALA A 106 1.82 13.18 -8.19
N GLU A 107 0.91 12.45 -8.86
CA GLU A 107 1.26 11.35 -9.76
C GLU A 107 1.75 11.91 -11.11
N ASP A 108 1.05 12.91 -11.64
CA ASP A 108 1.40 13.61 -12.87
C ASP A 108 2.71 14.39 -12.71
N GLN A 109 2.92 15.05 -11.56
CA GLN A 109 4.21 15.65 -11.22
C GLN A 109 5.33 14.61 -11.23
N ASN A 110 5.07 13.42 -10.69
CA ASN A 110 6.05 12.34 -10.68
C ASN A 110 6.40 11.89 -12.10
N MET A 111 5.37 11.67 -12.92
CA MET A 111 5.51 11.25 -14.31
C MET A 111 6.28 12.28 -15.14
N ALA A 112 5.92 13.56 -15.03
CA ALA A 112 6.61 14.64 -15.74
C ALA A 112 8.07 14.77 -15.31
N ALA A 113 8.36 14.68 -14.02
CA ALA A 113 9.74 14.72 -13.50
C ALA A 113 10.56 13.52 -13.97
N PHE A 114 9.97 12.33 -13.99
CA PHE A 114 10.61 11.12 -14.50
C PHE A 114 10.95 11.26 -16.00
N GLN A 115 9.99 11.71 -16.81
CA GLN A 115 10.19 11.92 -18.25
C GLN A 115 11.29 12.95 -18.52
N HIS A 116 11.28 14.07 -17.80
CA HIS A 116 12.32 15.08 -17.91
C HIS A 116 13.71 14.51 -17.57
N SER A 117 13.82 13.69 -16.52
CA SER A 117 15.08 13.02 -16.15
C SER A 117 15.58 12.10 -17.28
N MET A 118 14.68 11.32 -17.88
CA MET A 118 15.01 10.39 -18.96
C MET A 118 15.53 11.10 -20.21
N ILE A 119 14.94 12.25 -20.56
CA ILE A 119 15.30 13.02 -21.76
C ILE A 119 16.55 13.87 -21.52
N ASN A 120 16.66 14.48 -20.34
CA ASN A 120 17.67 15.50 -20.04
C ASN A 120 18.77 15.02 -19.09
N GLY A 121 19.08 13.71 -19.11
CA GLY A 121 20.21 13.14 -18.37
C GLY A 121 20.16 13.36 -16.85
N ASP A 122 18.97 13.28 -16.25
CA ASP A 122 18.73 13.48 -14.82
C ASP A 122 19.17 14.85 -14.26
N THR A 123 19.15 15.89 -15.10
CA THR A 123 19.42 17.28 -14.67
C THR A 123 18.49 17.81 -13.57
N ASN A 124 17.29 17.25 -13.44
CA ASN A 124 16.37 17.53 -12.33
C ASN A 124 16.60 16.66 -11.09
N GLY A 125 17.61 15.78 -11.11
CA GLY A 125 18.00 14.92 -9.99
C GLY A 125 16.92 13.95 -9.51
N TYR A 126 15.96 13.59 -10.37
CA TYR A 126 14.91 12.62 -10.04
C TYR A 126 15.52 11.27 -9.64
N ARG A 127 16.41 10.71 -10.48
CA ARG A 127 17.05 9.40 -10.25
C ARG A 127 18.10 9.51 -9.15
N ALA A 128 18.88 10.59 -9.14
CA ALA A 128 19.86 10.85 -8.09
C ALA A 128 19.21 10.91 -6.70
N GLY A 129 18.12 11.66 -6.55
CA GLY A 129 17.38 11.76 -5.29
C GLY A 129 16.73 10.43 -4.88
N PHE A 130 16.17 9.70 -5.83
CA PHE A 130 15.61 8.37 -5.60
C PHE A 130 16.68 7.38 -5.10
N ASN A 131 17.83 7.31 -5.78
CA ASN A 131 18.93 6.42 -5.42
C ASN A 131 19.56 6.80 -4.08
N ALA A 132 19.73 8.09 -3.80
CA ALA A 132 20.23 8.56 -2.51
C ALA A 132 19.30 8.14 -1.35
N ALA A 133 17.98 8.21 -1.57
CA ALA A 133 17.01 7.73 -0.59
C ALA A 133 17.07 6.21 -0.41
N LEU A 134 17.25 5.43 -1.49
CA LEU A 134 17.47 3.98 -1.37
C LEU A 134 18.70 3.65 -0.54
N SER A 135 19.85 4.26 -0.83
CA SER A 135 21.07 4.06 -0.05
C SER A 135 20.94 4.54 1.40
N ALA A 136 20.07 5.54 1.66
CA ALA A 136 19.76 5.95 3.02
C ALA A 136 18.90 4.90 3.75
N LEU A 137 17.96 4.25 3.07
CA LEU A 137 17.13 3.19 3.63
C LEU A 137 17.97 1.95 4.02
N GLU A 138 19.00 1.63 3.25
CA GLU A 138 19.92 0.51 3.55
C GLU A 138 20.56 0.63 4.95
N LYS A 139 20.71 1.85 5.47
CA LYS A 139 21.25 2.09 6.82
C LYS A 139 20.32 1.65 7.95
N PHE A 140 19.03 1.50 7.67
CA PHE A 140 18.02 1.00 8.62
C PHE A 140 17.84 -0.52 8.52
N VAL A 141 18.48 -1.17 7.55
CA VAL A 141 18.43 -2.63 7.42
C VAL A 141 19.37 -3.25 8.44
N GLU A 142 18.77 -3.76 9.51
CA GLU A 142 19.46 -4.62 10.49
C GLU A 142 20.11 -5.86 9.84
N PRO A 143 21.24 -6.33 10.37
CA PRO A 143 21.90 -7.53 9.88
C PRO A 143 21.03 -8.76 10.08
N VAL A 144 21.12 -9.70 9.13
CA VAL A 144 20.41 -10.98 9.20
C VAL A 144 20.91 -11.77 10.42
N THR A 145 19.98 -12.15 11.28
CA THR A 145 20.22 -12.97 12.47
C THR A 145 20.04 -14.45 12.15
N PHE A 146 20.56 -15.32 13.03
CA PHE A 146 20.43 -16.78 12.86
C PHE A 146 18.96 -17.23 12.82
N ASP A 147 18.10 -16.54 13.57
CA ASP A 147 16.67 -16.83 13.61
C ASP A 147 16.00 -16.55 12.26
N ASP A 148 16.38 -15.47 11.57
CA ASP A 148 15.86 -15.15 10.23
C ASP A 148 16.21 -16.23 9.20
N ILE A 149 17.39 -16.84 9.35
CA ILE A 149 17.82 -17.97 8.51
C ILE A 149 16.99 -19.21 8.83
N ALA A 150 16.74 -19.48 10.11
CA ALA A 150 15.92 -20.60 10.55
C ALA A 150 14.48 -20.47 10.05
N ASP A 151 13.87 -19.30 10.17
CA ASP A 151 12.50 -19.02 9.69
C ASP A 151 12.40 -19.16 8.17
N SER A 152 13.39 -18.65 7.42
CA SER A 152 13.48 -18.82 5.96
C SER A 152 13.57 -20.29 5.53
N LEU A 153 14.34 -21.10 6.25
CA LEU A 153 14.47 -22.55 5.99
C LEU A 153 13.16 -23.30 6.29
N ILE A 154 12.47 -22.93 7.36
CA ILE A 154 11.17 -23.50 7.73
C ILE A 154 10.10 -23.17 6.67
N GLU A 155 10.05 -21.92 6.21
CA GLU A 155 9.11 -21.49 5.18
C GLU A 155 9.34 -22.21 3.84
N LYS A 156 10.60 -22.40 3.46
CA LYS A 156 11.00 -23.16 2.27
C LYS A 156 10.63 -24.65 2.38
N GLY A 157 10.76 -25.24 3.57
CA GLY A 157 10.30 -26.60 3.86
C GLY A 157 8.78 -26.78 3.74
N ARG A 158 8.00 -25.76 4.13
CA ARG A 158 6.53 -25.76 4.02
C ARG A 158 6.02 -25.71 2.58
N GLN A 159 6.71 -24.98 1.70
CA GLN A 159 6.36 -24.89 0.29
C GLN A 159 6.71 -26.17 -0.51
N GLY A 160 7.66 -26.99 -0.02
CA GLY A 160 8.09 -28.22 -0.68
C GLY A 160 7.16 -29.44 -0.53
N HIS A 161 6.26 -29.46 0.45
CA HIS A 161 5.39 -30.62 0.72
C HIS A 161 4.01 -30.59 0.04
N GLY A 162 3.69 -29.53 -0.71
CA GLY A 162 2.38 -29.38 -1.36
C GLY A 162 2.19 -30.06 -2.72
N ASN A 163 3.23 -30.66 -3.33
CA ASN A 163 3.18 -31.11 -4.73
C ASN A 163 3.50 -32.61 -4.95
N ALA A 164 3.43 -33.45 -3.92
CA ALA A 164 3.63 -34.89 -4.05
C ALA A 164 2.32 -35.65 -3.80
N GLY A 165 1.67 -36.09 -4.90
CA GLY A 165 0.78 -37.26 -4.85
C GLY A 165 -0.69 -37.04 -5.22
N ARG A 166 -0.98 -36.98 -6.52
CA ARG A 166 -2.22 -37.55 -7.07
C ARG A 166 -1.91 -38.46 -8.25
N HIS A 167 -1.21 -39.56 -7.98
CA HIS A 167 -1.28 -40.74 -8.83
C HIS A 167 -2.60 -41.46 -8.52
N GLN A 168 -3.59 -41.35 -9.40
CA GLN A 168 -4.74 -42.25 -9.36
C GLN A 168 -4.32 -43.62 -9.93
N PRO A 169 -4.59 -44.75 -9.25
CA PRO A 169 -4.44 -46.05 -9.87
C PRO A 169 -5.62 -46.31 -10.80
N LEU A 170 -5.34 -46.64 -12.07
CA LEU A 170 -6.35 -47.18 -12.99
C LEU A 170 -6.89 -48.49 -12.40
N ARG A 171 -8.19 -48.51 -12.09
CA ARG A 171 -8.92 -49.76 -11.84
C ARG A 171 -9.21 -50.44 -13.19
N ARG A 172 -8.89 -51.73 -13.23
CA ARG A 172 -9.18 -52.69 -14.31
C ARG A 172 -10.67 -52.81 -14.56
#